data_AF-A0A6A7N8P5-F1
#
_entry.id   AF-A0A6A7N8P5-F1
#
_cell.length_a   1.000
_cell.length_b   1.000
_cell.length_c   1.000
_cell.angle_alpha   90.00
_cell.angle_beta   90.00
_cell.angle_gamma   90.00
#
_symmetry.space_group_name_H-M   'P 1'
#
loop_
_entity.id
_entity.type
_entity.pdbx_description
1 polymer ?
#
loop_
_entity_poly.entity_id
_entity_poly.type
_entity_poly.pdbx_seq_one_letter_code
_entity_poly.pdbx_strand_id
1 'polypeptide(L)'
;MKIYDVEIPADLEIPELDDKTRAELEATLAEIRRYRREEEQRLAASPLRDWQPAVVRFKECPPPSPPSIDVEALRRMPPKLRAIFVFAHRDDVTY
;
A
#
# COMPACT_ATOMS: atom_id res chain seq x y z
N MET A 1 7.12 -16.16 4.37
CA MET A 1 6.76 -14.79 3.98
C MET A 1 5.39 -14.82 3.33
N LYS A 2 4.45 -14.12 3.95
CA LYS A 2 3.08 -13.93 3.46
C LYS A 2 2.84 -12.43 3.32
N ILE A 3 2.05 -12.04 2.34
CA ILE A 3 1.54 -10.67 2.23
C ILE A 3 0.02 -10.79 2.08
N TYR A 4 -0.74 -10.13 2.97
CA TYR A 4 -2.19 -10.28 3.06
C TYR A 4 -2.66 -11.75 3.16
N ASP A 5 -2.02 -12.53 4.04
CA ASP A 5 -2.27 -13.97 4.24
C ASP A 5 -2.02 -14.88 3.02
N VAL A 6 -1.55 -14.33 1.89
CA VAL A 6 -1.15 -15.08 0.71
C VAL A 6 0.31 -15.50 0.85
N GLU A 7 0.57 -16.81 0.76
CA GLU A 7 1.92 -17.37 0.75
C GLU A 7 2.66 -17.00 -0.53
N ILE A 8 3.80 -16.32 -0.38
CA ILE A 8 4.70 -16.08 -1.50
C ILE A 8 5.56 -17.34 -1.66
N PRO A 9 5.48 -18.01 -2.83
CA PRO A 9 6.19 -19.26 -3.02
C PRO A 9 7.70 -19.01 -3.01
N ALA A 10 8.44 -19.93 -2.39
CA ALA A 10 9.89 -19.82 -2.19
C ALA A 10 10.71 -19.87 -3.49
N ASP A 11 10.06 -20.23 -4.61
CA ASP A 11 10.64 -20.22 -5.95
C ASP A 11 10.67 -18.82 -6.59
N LEU A 12 10.03 -17.82 -5.97
CA LEU A 12 10.02 -16.45 -6.44
C LEU A 12 11.21 -15.67 -5.86
N GLU A 13 12.22 -15.43 -6.70
CA GLU A 13 13.37 -14.58 -6.32
C GLU A 13 12.95 -13.12 -6.16
N ILE A 14 12.98 -12.63 -4.92
CA ILE A 14 12.81 -11.21 -4.60
C ILE A 14 14.20 -10.67 -4.27
N PRO A 15 14.83 -9.90 -5.17
CA PRO A 15 16.14 -9.33 -4.90
C PRO A 15 16.03 -8.26 -3.81
N GLU A 16 17.12 -8.06 -3.07
CA GLU A 16 17.23 -6.92 -2.16
C GLU A 16 17.27 -5.61 -2.96
N LEU A 17 16.64 -4.56 -2.42
CA LEU A 17 16.75 -3.22 -2.99
C LEU A 17 18.13 -2.65 -2.67
N ASP A 18 18.73 -1.99 -3.65
CA ASP A 18 19.93 -1.19 -3.44
C ASP A 18 19.65 -0.06 -2.45
N ASP A 19 20.64 0.27 -1.60
CA ASP A 19 20.52 1.29 -0.55
C ASP A 19 20.02 2.64 -1.10
N LYS A 20 20.43 2.99 -2.31
CA LYS A 20 20.00 4.22 -2.99
C LYS A 20 18.51 4.17 -3.33
N THR A 21 18.04 3.15 -4.03
CA THR A 21 16.61 3.00 -4.37
C THR A 21 15.76 2.88 -3.10
N ARG A 22 16.25 2.19 -2.06
CA ARG A 22 15.57 2.12 -0.77
C ARG A 22 15.40 3.51 -0.14
N ALA A 23 16.47 4.31 -0.07
CA ALA A 23 16.41 5.65 0.50
C ALA A 23 15.47 6.58 -0.29
N GLU A 24 15.47 6.48 -1.63
CA GLU A 24 14.54 7.24 -2.48
C GLU A 24 13.07 6.88 -2.18
N LEU A 25 12.76 5.58 -2.07
CA LEU A 25 11.40 5.12 -1.74
C LEU A 25 10.98 5.52 -0.32
N GLU A 26 11.89 5.48 0.65
CA GLU A 26 11.63 5.95 2.01
C GLU A 26 11.31 7.45 2.03
N ALA A 27 12.05 8.26 1.26
CA ALA A 27 11.78 9.69 1.12
C ALA A 27 10.41 9.96 0.48
N THR A 28 10.07 9.26 -0.60
CA THR A 28 8.75 9.37 -1.24
C THR A 28 7.62 8.97 -0.28
N LEU A 29 7.79 7.87 0.46
CA LEU A 29 6.81 7.45 1.47
C LEU A 29 6.64 8.48 2.59
N ALA A 30 7.73 9.09 3.04
CA ALA A 30 7.67 10.14 4.05
C ALA A 30 6.88 11.36 3.55
N GLU A 31 7.07 11.75 2.29
CA GLU A 31 6.33 12.84 1.67
C GLU A 31 4.84 12.53 1.51
N ILE A 32 4.48 11.33 1.03
CA ILE A 32 3.09 10.88 0.94
C ILE A 32 2.42 10.90 2.32
N ARG A 33 3.11 10.39 3.35
CA ARG A 33 2.61 10.41 4.74
C ARG A 33 2.47 11.82 5.29
N ARG A 34 3.31 12.78 4.87
CA ARG A 34 3.15 14.19 5.23
C ARG A 34 1.91 14.78 4.54
N TYR A 35 1.80 14.60 3.23
CA TYR A 35 0.67 15.11 2.44
C TYR A 35 -0.68 14.61 2.97
N ARG A 36 -0.79 13.30 3.25
CA ARG A 36 -2.01 12.72 3.84
C ARG A 36 -2.36 13.35 5.18
N ARG A 37 -1.38 13.58 6.06
CA ARG A 37 -1.60 14.23 7.36
C ARG A 37 -2.05 15.68 7.20
N GLU A 38 -1.44 16.42 6.28
CA GLU A 38 -1.84 17.80 5.98
C GLU A 38 -3.27 17.85 5.39
N GLU A 39 -3.61 16.93 4.50
CA GLU A 39 -4.95 16.80 3.94
C GLU A 39 -5.99 16.46 5.01
N GLU A 40 -5.73 15.47 5.86
CA GLU A 40 -6.59 15.11 7.00
C GLU A 40 -6.81 16.30 7.94
N GLN A 41 -5.76 17.07 8.24
CA GLN A 41 -5.88 18.29 9.06
C GLN A 41 -6.71 19.37 8.37
N ARG A 42 -6.51 19.60 7.07
CA ARG A 42 -7.30 20.56 6.29
C ARG A 42 -8.77 20.16 6.22
N LEU A 43 -9.07 18.88 6.03
CA LEU A 43 -10.43 18.36 6.03
C LEU A 43 -11.07 18.49 7.41
N ALA A 44 -10.33 18.19 8.49
CA ALA A 44 -10.80 18.34 9.86
C ALA A 44 -11.09 19.81 10.23
N ALA A 45 -10.30 20.75 9.72
CA ALA A 45 -10.46 22.19 9.94
C ALA A 45 -11.44 22.88 8.96
N SER A 46 -11.95 22.16 7.97
CA SER A 46 -12.86 22.71 6.96
C SER A 46 -14.19 23.10 7.59
N PRO A 47 -14.66 24.36 7.45
CA PRO A 47 -15.99 24.77 7.92
C PRO A 47 -17.13 24.10 7.14
N LEU A 48 -16.80 23.44 6.01
CA LEU A 48 -17.74 22.65 5.21
C LEU A 48 -17.72 21.16 5.59
N ARG A 49 -16.95 20.74 6.61
CA ARG A 49 -16.89 19.32 7.03
C ARG A 49 -18.28 18.74 7.31
N ASP A 50 -19.17 19.52 7.93
CA ASP A 50 -20.53 19.09 8.26
C ASP A 50 -21.48 19.15 7.05
N TRP A 51 -21.10 19.86 5.99
CA TRP A 51 -21.84 19.99 4.73
C TRP A 51 -21.31 19.06 3.64
N GLN A 52 -20.12 18.49 3.82
CA GLN A 52 -19.64 17.38 3.01
C GLN A 52 -20.56 16.21 3.31
N PRO A 53 -21.32 15.71 2.31
CA PRO A 53 -22.13 14.54 2.53
C PRO A 53 -21.18 13.44 3.00
N ALA A 54 -21.39 12.93 4.21
CA ALA A 54 -20.69 11.76 4.70
C ALA A 54 -20.76 10.75 3.56
N VAL A 55 -19.59 10.36 3.03
CA VAL A 55 -19.46 9.44 1.88
C VAL A 55 -20.57 8.43 2.03
N VAL A 56 -21.59 8.51 1.17
CA VAL A 56 -22.80 7.71 1.30
C VAL A 56 -22.32 6.28 1.13
N ARG A 57 -22.02 5.63 2.26
CA ARG A 57 -21.71 4.21 2.28
C ARG A 57 -23.02 3.57 1.89
N PHE A 58 -23.16 3.30 0.59
CA PHE A 58 -24.25 2.51 0.06
C PHE A 58 -24.37 1.28 0.98
N LYS A 59 -25.45 1.22 1.76
CA LYS A 59 -25.69 0.16 2.75
C LYS A 59 -25.73 -1.24 2.12
N GLU A 60 -25.82 -1.29 0.79
CA GLU A 60 -25.96 -2.50 -0.02
C GLU A 60 -24.64 -2.93 -0.67
N CYS A 61 -23.55 -2.18 -0.51
CA CYS A 61 -22.25 -2.71 -0.95
C CYS A 61 -21.80 -3.78 0.04
N PRO A 62 -21.56 -5.02 -0.40
CA PRO A 62 -20.89 -6.00 0.43
C PRO A 62 -19.56 -5.41 0.94
N PRO A 63 -19.10 -5.81 2.13
CA PRO A 63 -17.78 -5.39 2.59
C PRO A 63 -16.77 -5.69 1.48
N PRO A 64 -15.85 -4.75 1.15
CA PRO A 64 -14.86 -4.98 0.14
C PRO A 64 -14.09 -6.25 0.49
N SER A 65 -13.85 -7.11 -0.50
CA SER A 65 -13.04 -8.31 -0.31
C SER A 65 -11.70 -7.91 0.32
N PRO A 66 -11.15 -8.74 1.22
CA PRO A 66 -9.83 -8.48 1.77
C PRO A 66 -8.84 -8.32 0.61
N PRO A 67 -7.86 -7.40 0.73
CA PRO A 67 -6.80 -7.28 -0.27
C PRO A 67 -6.13 -8.64 -0.44
N SER A 68 -5.84 -9.01 -1.68
CA SER A 68 -5.21 -10.27 -2.04
C SER A 68 -4.19 -10.01 -3.14
N ILE A 69 -3.18 -10.87 -3.24
CA ILE A 69 -2.08 -10.74 -4.19
C ILE A 69 -2.17 -11.85 -5.23
N ASP A 70 -2.14 -11.43 -6.49
CA ASP A 70 -1.93 -12.33 -7.61
C ASP A 70 -0.42 -12.64 -7.73
N VAL A 71 -0.05 -13.83 -7.26
CA VAL A 71 1.33 -14.34 -7.29
C VAL A 71 1.82 -14.54 -8.73
N GLU A 72 0.94 -14.92 -9.65
CA GLU A 72 1.29 -15.09 -11.07
C GLU A 72 1.56 -13.74 -11.75
N ALA A 73 0.79 -12.71 -11.40
CA ALA A 73 1.09 -11.35 -11.83
C ALA A 73 2.43 -10.85 -11.25
N LEU A 74 2.69 -11.13 -9.96
CA LEU A 74 3.95 -10.77 -9.31
C LEU A 74 5.14 -11.48 -9.98
N ARG A 75 4.98 -12.73 -10.40
CA ARG A 75 6.00 -13.52 -11.12
C ARG A 75 6.36 -12.91 -12.48
N ARG A 76 5.38 -12.34 -13.20
CA ARG A 76 5.61 -11.67 -14.48
C ARG A 76 6.33 -10.32 -14.36
N MET A 77 6.43 -9.77 -13.15
CA MET A 77 7.11 -8.49 -12.93
C MET A 77 8.63 -8.65 -12.98
N PRO A 78 9.34 -7.63 -13.51
CA PRO A 78 10.79 -7.50 -13.36
C PRO A 78 11.24 -7.64 -11.91
N PRO A 79 12.42 -8.24 -11.64
CA PRO A 79 12.91 -8.46 -10.27
C PRO A 79 12.95 -7.19 -9.42
N LYS A 80 13.36 -6.05 -10.00
CA LYS A 80 13.38 -4.76 -9.32
C LYS A 80 11.97 -4.31 -8.88
N LEU A 81 10.95 -4.53 -9.72
CA LEU A 81 9.57 -4.18 -9.36
C LEU A 81 9.01 -5.11 -8.28
N ARG A 82 9.40 -6.39 -8.25
CA ARG A 82 9.04 -7.31 -7.16
C ARG A 82 9.60 -6.82 -5.81
N ALA A 83 10.86 -6.37 -5.81
CA ALA A 83 11.49 -5.82 -4.62
C ALA A 83 10.81 -4.53 -4.12
N ILE A 84 10.46 -3.62 -5.04
CA ILE A 84 9.69 -2.40 -4.72
C ILE A 84 8.31 -2.76 -4.18
N PHE A 85 7.63 -3.76 -4.77
CA PHE A 85 6.32 -4.21 -4.34
C PHE A 85 6.34 -4.74 -2.90
N VAL A 86 7.31 -5.60 -2.58
CA VAL A 86 7.49 -6.13 -1.22
C VAL A 86 7.83 -5.02 -0.24
N PHE A 87 8.68 -4.07 -0.63
CA PHE A 87 9.00 -2.91 0.19
C PHE A 87 7.77 -2.02 0.46
N ALA A 88 6.92 -1.81 -0.54
CA ALA A 88 5.69 -1.03 -0.39
C ALA A 88 4.68 -1.67 0.56
N HIS A 89 4.64 -3.00 0.62
CA HIS A 89 3.73 -3.78 1.47
C HIS A 89 4.40 -4.31 2.74
N ARG A 90 5.57 -3.79 3.11
CA ARG A 90 6.37 -4.27 4.26
C ARG A 90 5.60 -4.26 5.58
N ASP A 91 4.64 -3.35 5.73
CA ASP A 91 3.82 -3.21 6.94
C ASP A 91 2.75 -4.34 7.00
N ASP A 92 2.45 -4.98 5.86
CA ASP A 92 1.49 -6.08 5.70
C ASP A 92 2.17 -7.45 5.51
N VAL A 93 3.52 -7.48 5.50
CA VAL A 93 4.31 -8.71 5.41
C VAL A 93 4.27 -9.43 6.76
N THR A 94 3.82 -10.67 6.76
CA THR A 94 3.87 -11.59 7.91
C THR A 94 4.80 -12.77 7.62
N TYR A 95 5.44 -13.32 8.66
CA TYR A 95 6.45 -14.39 8.51
C TYR A 95 5.85 -15.79 8.60
#